data_AF-N1RCE3-F1
#
_entry.id   AF-N1RCE3-F1
#
_cell.length_a   1.000
_cell.length_b   1.000
_cell.length_c   1.000
_cell.angle_alpha   90.00
_cell.angle_beta   90.00
_cell.angle_gamma   90.00
#
_symmetry.space_group_name_H-M   'P 1'
#
loop_
_entity.id
_entity.type
_entity.pdbx_description
1 polymer ?
#
loop_
_entity_poly.entity_id
_entity_poly.type
_entity_poly.pdbx_seq_one_letter_code
_entity_poly.pdbx_strand_id
1 'polypeptide(L)'
;MDFRPGDSVIESQDIVHGLLRLNSARNANGYRPLIWDPALASNAQDYAIQLGCGAVAPGKPERTAVYKEISATCAGQPHRRTFETAANFWLTANYRPNRVSEDYYNYRECMGPEAGRVGCGQSYDHENHCVFYTVCMFSSHRDWYVILRDQVKKKY
;
A
#
# COMPACT_ATOMS: atom_id res chain seq x y z
N MET A 1 -3.99 12.73 18.97
CA MET A 1 -4.48 11.57 18.21
C MET A 1 -4.39 10.40 19.16
N ASP A 2 -5.54 9.91 19.63
CA ASP A 2 -5.59 8.73 20.49
C ASP A 2 -5.60 7.51 19.57
N PHE A 3 -4.51 6.74 19.59
CA PHE A 3 -4.41 5.45 18.90
C PHE A 3 -5.39 4.48 19.56
N ARG A 4 -6.35 3.96 18.80
CA ARG A 4 -7.23 2.89 19.28
C ARG A 4 -6.52 1.55 19.15
N PRO A 5 -6.86 0.54 19.97
CA PRO A 5 -6.42 -0.83 19.73
C PRO A 5 -6.86 -1.24 18.32
N GLY A 6 -5.91 -1.49 17.42
CA GLY A 6 -6.17 -1.74 15.99
C GLY A 6 -5.35 -0.85 15.04
N ASP A 7 -4.98 0.35 15.49
CA ASP A 7 -4.22 1.30 14.68
C ASP A 7 -2.72 0.95 14.73
N SER A 8 -2.14 0.55 13.60
CA SER A 8 -0.69 0.41 13.42
C SER A 8 -0.20 1.29 12.29
N VAL A 9 1.08 1.68 12.29
CA VAL A 9 1.69 2.45 11.20
C VAL A 9 2.90 1.73 10.66
N ILE A 10 3.17 1.86 9.37
CA ILE A 10 4.35 1.24 8.77
C ILE A 10 5.60 1.98 9.26
N GLU A 11 6.54 1.24 9.84
CA GLU A 11 7.78 1.80 10.36
C GLU A 11 8.71 2.26 9.23
N SER A 12 9.54 3.28 9.50
CA SER A 12 10.44 3.85 8.48
C SER A 12 11.41 2.84 7.86
N GLN A 13 11.86 1.84 8.63
CA GLN A 13 12.71 0.78 8.10
C GLN A 13 11.98 -0.12 7.10
N ASP A 14 10.71 -0.41 7.35
CA ASP A 14 9.87 -1.20 6.46
C ASP A 14 9.51 -0.44 5.18
N ILE A 15 9.27 0.88 5.29
CA ILE A 15 9.13 1.77 4.13
C ILE A 15 10.32 1.61 3.18
N VAL A 16 11.55 1.64 3.72
CA VAL A 16 12.78 1.48 2.92
C VAL A 16 12.84 0.12 2.26
N HIS A 17 12.59 -0.97 2.99
CA HIS A 17 12.68 -2.33 2.45
C HIS A 17 11.60 -2.60 1.38
N GLY A 18 10.35 -2.24 1.63
CA GLY A 18 9.27 -2.42 0.66
C GLY A 18 9.46 -1.57 -0.61
N LEU A 19 9.90 -0.31 -0.47
CA LEU A 19 10.26 0.52 -1.62
C LEU A 19 11.41 -0.07 -2.43
N LEU A 20 12.48 -0.52 -1.75
CA LEU A 20 13.60 -1.16 -2.42
C LEU A 20 13.13 -2.38 -3.21
N ARG A 21 12.23 -3.18 -2.64
CA ARG A 21 11.70 -4.38 -3.29
C ARG A 21 10.89 -4.07 -4.54
N LEU A 22 9.91 -3.15 -4.44
CA LEU A 22 9.12 -2.72 -5.59
C LEU A 22 9.99 -2.07 -6.67
N ASN A 23 10.89 -1.17 -6.28
CA ASN A 23 11.73 -0.44 -7.24
C ASN A 23 12.75 -1.34 -7.93
N SER A 24 13.27 -2.37 -7.27
CA SER A 24 14.13 -3.37 -7.90
C SER A 24 13.38 -4.12 -9.00
N ALA A 25 12.14 -4.55 -8.74
CA ALA A 25 11.31 -5.23 -9.74
C ALA A 25 10.89 -4.30 -10.89
N ARG A 26 10.52 -3.05 -10.59
CA ARG A 26 10.20 -2.03 -11.61
C ARG A 26 11.39 -1.75 -12.52
N ASN A 27 12.57 -1.55 -11.94
CA ASN A 27 13.79 -1.31 -12.71
C ASN A 27 14.14 -2.49 -13.63
N ALA A 28 13.97 -3.73 -13.15
CA ALA A 28 14.16 -4.94 -13.96
C ALA A 28 13.21 -5.04 -15.18
N ASN A 29 12.08 -4.33 -15.14
CA ASN A 29 11.10 -4.24 -16.23
C ASN A 29 11.19 -2.91 -17.01
N GLY A 30 12.23 -2.10 -16.79
CA GLY A 30 12.43 -0.82 -17.48
C GLY A 30 11.49 0.30 -17.02
N TYR A 31 10.82 0.14 -15.88
CA TYR A 31 9.93 1.16 -15.32
C TYR A 31 10.67 2.07 -14.34
N ARG A 32 10.21 3.33 -14.25
CA ARG A 32 10.75 4.32 -13.30
C ARG A 32 10.48 3.89 -11.86
N PRO A 33 11.39 4.19 -10.92
CA PRO A 33 11.16 3.91 -9.50
C PRO A 33 10.03 4.77 -8.94
N LEU A 34 9.31 4.21 -7.99
CA LEU A 34 8.33 4.89 -7.16
C LEU A 34 9.03 5.72 -6.07
N ILE A 35 8.44 6.87 -5.76
CA ILE A 35 8.86 7.76 -4.68
C ILE A 35 7.83 7.68 -3.55
N TRP A 36 8.29 7.64 -2.30
CA TRP A 36 7.38 7.69 -1.16
C TRP A 36 6.59 9.00 -1.12
N ASP A 37 5.29 8.92 -0.87
CA ASP A 37 4.42 10.08 -0.70
C ASP A 37 3.66 9.99 0.64
N PRO A 38 3.96 10.89 1.60
CA PRO A 38 3.30 10.92 2.90
C PRO A 38 1.78 11.15 2.83
N ALA A 39 1.28 11.88 1.83
CA ALA A 39 -0.16 12.12 1.69
C ALA A 39 -0.88 10.86 1.23
N LEU A 40 -0.29 10.10 0.29
CA LEU A 40 -0.79 8.78 -0.07
C LEU A 40 -0.71 7.81 1.11
N ALA A 41 0.33 7.89 1.94
CA ALA A 41 0.48 7.04 3.12
C ALA A 41 -0.62 7.30 4.15
N SER A 42 -0.97 8.57 4.39
CA SER A 42 -2.10 8.95 5.25
C SER A 42 -3.42 8.36 4.73
N ASN A 43 -3.70 8.51 3.43
CA ASN A 43 -4.94 7.97 2.84
C ASN A 43 -4.98 6.44 2.89
N ALA A 44 -3.84 5.79 2.66
CA ALA A 44 -3.71 4.34 2.75
C ALA A 44 -3.91 3.84 4.19
N GLN A 45 -3.42 4.60 5.18
CA GLN A 45 -3.64 4.33 6.59
C GLN A 45 -5.12 4.42 6.96
N ASP A 46 -5.81 5.48 6.54
CA ASP A 46 -7.25 5.64 6.79
C ASP A 46 -8.05 4.50 6.18
N TYR A 47 -7.69 4.06 4.97
CA TYR A 47 -8.34 2.92 4.32
C TYR A 47 -8.02 1.59 5.00
N ALA A 48 -6.78 1.38 5.48
CA ALA A 48 -6.41 0.20 6.24
C ALA A 48 -7.23 0.10 7.55
N ILE A 49 -7.42 1.21 8.26
CA ILE A 49 -8.24 1.28 9.47
C ILE A 49 -9.71 0.95 9.15
N GLN A 50 -10.25 1.46 8.04
CA GLN A 50 -11.61 1.11 7.60
C GLN A 50 -11.78 -0.39 7.35
N LEU A 51 -10.79 -1.03 6.69
CA LEU A 51 -10.77 -2.48 6.51
C LEU A 51 -10.71 -3.21 7.86
N GLY A 52 -9.87 -2.71 8.79
CA GLY A 52 -9.73 -3.26 10.13
C GLY A 52 -10.99 -3.19 10.97
N CYS A 53 -11.80 -2.15 10.81
CA CYS A 53 -13.06 -1.97 11.53
C CYS A 53 -14.20 -2.90 11.04
N GLY A 54 -13.97 -3.72 10.00
CA GLY A 54 -15.03 -4.52 9.39
C GLY A 54 -16.15 -3.66 8.79
N ALA A 55 -15.91 -2.35 8.60
CA ALA A 55 -16.84 -1.51 7.85
C ALA A 55 -17.02 -2.17 6.47
N VAL A 56 -18.24 -2.14 5.92
CA VAL A 56 -18.47 -2.49 4.52
C VAL A 56 -17.53 -1.58 3.73
N ALA A 57 -16.36 -2.10 3.36
CA ALA A 57 -15.32 -1.27 2.81
C ALA A 57 -15.92 -0.63 1.57
N PRO A 58 -16.02 0.72 1.50
CA PRO A 58 -16.42 1.35 0.26
C PRO A 58 -15.49 0.78 -0.82
N GLY A 59 -16.04 0.45 -1.98
CA GLY A 59 -15.32 -0.30 -3.02
C GLY A 59 -13.88 0.19 -3.16
N LYS A 60 -12.95 -0.76 -3.34
CA LYS A 60 -11.50 -0.53 -3.33
C LYS A 60 -11.14 0.75 -4.12
N PRO A 61 -10.52 1.77 -3.49
CA PRO A 61 -10.15 3.00 -4.17
C PRO A 61 -9.27 2.69 -5.39
N GLU A 62 -9.38 3.52 -6.44
CA GLU A 62 -8.53 3.38 -7.62
C GLU A 62 -7.05 3.37 -7.25
N ARG A 63 -6.25 2.63 -8.01
CA ARG A 63 -4.79 2.54 -7.82
C ARG A 63 -4.37 2.16 -6.40
N THR A 64 -5.07 1.17 -5.85
CA THR A 64 -4.79 0.63 -4.52
C THR A 64 -4.34 -0.81 -4.64
N ALA A 65 -3.38 -1.23 -3.82
CA ALA A 65 -3.04 -2.62 -3.58
C ALA A 65 -3.32 -2.96 -2.11
N VAL A 66 -3.96 -4.10 -1.87
CA VAL A 66 -4.31 -4.56 -0.53
C VAL A 66 -3.70 -5.94 -0.30
N TYR A 67 -3.00 -6.10 0.81
CA TYR A 67 -2.50 -7.37 1.29
C TYR A 67 -3.17 -7.67 2.62
N LYS A 68 -3.76 -8.86 2.71
CA LYS A 68 -4.35 -9.39 3.94
C LYS A 68 -3.51 -10.56 4.43
N GLU A 69 -2.98 -10.44 5.64
CA GLU A 69 -2.28 -11.52 6.33
C GLU A 69 -3.16 -12.07 7.45
N ILE A 70 -3.20 -13.39 7.60
CA ILE A 70 -3.77 -14.06 8.77
C ILE A 70 -2.60 -14.72 9.50
N SER A 71 -2.23 -14.21 10.66
CA SER A 71 -1.14 -14.77 11.47
C SER A 71 -1.66 -15.84 12.41
N ALA A 72 -1.00 -17.00 12.42
CA ALA A 72 -1.26 -18.05 13.38
C ALA A 72 -0.83 -17.68 14.82
N THR A 73 0.07 -16.71 14.98
CA THR A 73 0.64 -16.31 16.28
C THR A 73 0.04 -15.02 16.83
N CYS A 74 -0.81 -14.33 16.06
CA CYS A 74 -1.45 -13.04 16.40
C CYS A 74 -0.48 -11.86 16.64
N ALA A 75 0.78 -12.15 16.92
CA ALA A 75 1.89 -11.37 16.40
C ALA A 75 1.96 -11.70 14.89
N GLY A 76 1.57 -10.78 14.00
CA GLY A 76 1.94 -10.86 12.57
C GLY A 76 3.42 -11.19 12.38
N GLN A 77 3.86 -11.57 11.16
CA GLN A 77 5.30 -11.67 10.87
C GLN A 77 6.06 -10.55 11.61
N PRO A 78 7.20 -10.84 12.28
CA PRO A 78 7.81 -9.93 13.25
C PRO A 78 7.76 -8.52 12.69
N HIS A 79 6.98 -7.64 13.36
CA HIS A 79 6.28 -6.43 12.93
C HIS A 79 7.06 -5.35 12.14
N ARG A 80 8.15 -5.71 11.46
CA ARG A 80 9.19 -4.84 10.94
C ARG A 80 9.31 -4.89 9.41
N ARG A 81 8.50 -5.73 8.74
CA ARG A 81 8.59 -6.01 7.28
C ARG A 81 7.23 -6.26 6.61
N THR A 82 6.14 -5.69 7.11
CA THR A 82 4.78 -5.94 6.57
C THR A 82 4.64 -5.39 5.14
N PHE A 83 5.21 -4.22 4.86
CA PHE A 83 5.24 -3.68 3.50
C PHE A 83 6.17 -4.48 2.58
N GLU A 84 7.36 -4.86 3.02
CA GLU A 84 8.25 -5.73 2.24
C GLU A 84 7.57 -7.08 1.90
N THR A 85 6.87 -7.69 2.87
CA THR A 85 6.12 -8.92 2.67
C THR A 85 4.97 -8.72 1.69
N ALA A 86 4.15 -7.67 1.85
CA ALA A 86 3.08 -7.35 0.92
C ALA A 86 3.62 -7.15 -0.52
N ALA A 87 4.72 -6.40 -0.67
CA ALA A 87 5.38 -6.20 -1.95
C ALA A 87 5.85 -7.53 -2.57
N ASN A 88 6.45 -8.43 -1.78
CA ASN A 88 6.85 -9.76 -2.25
C ASN A 88 5.66 -10.58 -2.76
N PHE A 89 4.54 -10.56 -2.03
CA PHE A 89 3.33 -11.27 -2.43
C PHE A 89 2.76 -10.74 -3.74
N TRP A 90 2.60 -9.43 -3.87
CA TRP A 90 2.08 -8.80 -5.09
C TRP A 90 2.98 -9.07 -6.30
N LEU A 91 4.30 -8.97 -6.15
CA LEU A 91 5.24 -9.23 -7.24
C LEU A 91 5.24 -10.69 -7.70
N THR A 92 5.01 -11.63 -6.78
CA THR A 92 4.96 -13.06 -7.11
C THR A 92 3.72 -13.42 -7.95
N ALA A 93 2.65 -12.63 -7.86
CA ALA A 93 1.40 -12.89 -8.60
C ALA A 93 1.59 -12.93 -10.12
N ASN A 94 2.59 -12.23 -10.67
CA ASN A 94 2.94 -12.29 -12.10
C ASN A 94 3.29 -13.70 -12.60
N TYR A 95 3.82 -14.55 -11.71
CA TYR A 95 4.20 -15.92 -12.03
C TYR A 95 3.05 -16.92 -11.81
N ARG A 96 1.86 -16.44 -11.42
CA ARG A 96 0.67 -17.27 -11.15
C ARG A 96 -0.57 -16.74 -11.90
N PRO A 97 -0.51 -16.64 -13.25
CA PRO A 97 -1.53 -15.97 -14.06
C PRO A 97 -2.93 -16.61 -14.00
N ASN A 98 -3.03 -17.88 -13.59
CA ASN A 98 -4.31 -18.59 -13.46
C ASN A 98 -5.14 -18.19 -12.23
N ARG A 99 -4.62 -17.29 -11.39
CA ARG A 99 -5.44 -16.58 -10.40
C ARG A 99 -5.80 -15.21 -10.97
N VAL A 100 -6.91 -15.14 -11.70
CA VAL A 100 -7.63 -13.88 -11.97
C VAL A 100 -8.28 -13.44 -10.66
N SER A 101 -7.44 -13.18 -9.66
CA SER A 101 -7.79 -12.81 -8.30
C SER A 101 -7.25 -11.42 -8.02
N GLU A 102 -7.71 -10.84 -6.93
CA GLU A 102 -7.22 -9.60 -6.33
C GLU A 102 -5.68 -9.46 -6.35
N ASP A 103 -4.94 -10.57 -6.26
CA ASP A 103 -3.48 -10.63 -6.33
C ASP A 103 -2.90 -10.07 -7.64
N TYR A 104 -3.49 -10.42 -8.78
CA TYR A 104 -3.03 -9.92 -10.09
C TYR A 104 -3.39 -8.45 -10.28
N TYR A 105 -4.52 -7.99 -9.73
CA TYR A 105 -4.85 -6.56 -9.69
C TYR A 105 -3.83 -5.78 -8.86
N ASN A 106 -3.48 -6.27 -7.67
CA ASN A 106 -2.46 -5.64 -6.83
C ASN A 106 -1.10 -5.56 -7.54
N TYR A 107 -0.71 -6.62 -8.26
CA TYR A 107 0.48 -6.62 -9.12
C TYR A 107 0.42 -5.51 -10.18
N ARG A 108 -0.72 -5.37 -10.87
CA ARG A 108 -0.89 -4.35 -11.92
C ARG A 108 -0.79 -2.92 -11.37
N GLU A 109 -1.29 -2.67 -10.17
CA GLU A 109 -1.16 -1.34 -9.56
C GLU A 109 0.30 -1.02 -9.20
N CYS A 110 1.03 -1.98 -8.60
CA CYS A 110 2.42 -1.75 -8.21
C CYS A 110 3.38 -1.69 -9.41
N MET A 111 3.08 -2.40 -10.49
CA MET A 111 3.86 -2.43 -11.74
C MET A 111 3.29 -1.53 -12.84
N GLY A 112 2.30 -0.69 -12.51
CA GLY A 112 1.73 0.27 -13.47
C GLY A 112 2.83 1.19 -14.03
N PRO A 113 3.00 1.29 -15.36
CA PRO A 113 4.10 2.06 -15.96
C PRO A 113 3.97 3.56 -15.70
N GLU A 114 2.75 4.06 -15.47
CA GLU A 114 2.49 5.47 -15.14
C GLU A 114 2.68 5.80 -13.65
N ALA A 115 2.71 4.79 -12.78
CA ALA A 115 2.86 4.98 -11.35
C ALA A 115 4.22 5.60 -11.04
N GLY A 116 4.21 6.70 -10.29
CA GLY A 116 5.41 7.44 -9.92
C GLY A 116 5.58 7.64 -8.43
N ARG A 117 4.53 7.42 -7.66
CA ARG A 117 4.51 7.61 -6.22
C ARG A 117 3.74 6.48 -5.54
N VAL A 118 4.10 6.22 -4.30
CA VAL A 118 3.43 5.25 -3.45
C VAL A 118 3.41 5.74 -2.01
N GLY A 119 2.31 5.50 -1.33
CA GLY A 119 2.24 5.61 0.12
C GLY A 119 1.41 4.46 0.67
N CYS A 120 1.83 3.93 1.80
CA CYS A 120 1.23 2.74 2.39
C CYS A 120 0.87 2.95 3.86
N GLY A 121 -0.14 2.23 4.32
CA GLY A 121 -0.58 2.17 5.71
C GLY A 121 -0.94 0.75 6.12
N GLN A 122 -1.11 0.53 7.41
CA GLN A 122 -1.45 -0.79 7.95
C GLN A 122 -2.49 -0.73 9.07
N SER A 123 -3.22 -1.81 9.28
CA SER A 123 -4.15 -1.90 10.42
C SER A 123 -4.34 -3.36 10.82
N TYR A 124 -4.61 -3.57 12.10
CA TYR A 124 -5.17 -4.84 12.54
C TYR A 124 -6.67 -4.86 12.28
N ASP A 125 -7.23 -6.05 12.15
CA ASP A 125 -8.66 -6.27 12.28
C ASP A 125 -9.08 -6.09 13.75
N HIS A 126 -10.16 -5.34 13.98
CA HIS A 126 -10.60 -4.93 15.30
C HIS A 126 -11.33 -6.06 16.05
N GLU A 127 -11.88 -7.03 15.32
CA GLU A 127 -12.54 -8.21 15.90
C GLU A 127 -11.56 -9.38 16.05
N ASN A 128 -10.63 -9.51 15.10
CA ASN A 128 -9.60 -10.55 15.11
C ASN A 128 -8.20 -9.94 14.92
N HIS A 129 -7.56 -9.56 16.02
CA HIS A 129 -6.21 -8.98 16.03
C HIS A 129 -5.10 -9.84 15.40
N CYS A 130 -5.40 -11.08 15.01
CA CYS A 130 -4.52 -11.96 14.23
C CYS A 130 -4.65 -11.76 12.71
N VAL A 131 -5.44 -10.78 12.26
CA VAL A 131 -5.60 -10.41 10.86
C VAL A 131 -5.05 -9.00 10.65
N PHE A 132 -4.24 -8.83 9.61
CA PHE A 132 -3.52 -7.59 9.32
C PHE A 132 -3.81 -7.18 7.88
N TYR A 133 -4.04 -5.89 7.68
CA TYR A 133 -4.18 -5.27 6.38
C TYR A 133 -2.99 -4.37 6.12
N THR A 134 -2.30 -4.58 5.01
CA THR A 134 -1.33 -3.62 4.45
C THR A 134 -1.90 -3.07 3.17
N VAL A 135 -2.05 -1.75 3.11
CA VAL A 135 -2.62 -1.04 1.97
C VAL A 135 -1.55 -0.15 1.37
N CYS A 136 -1.39 -0.16 0.05
CA CYS A 136 -0.60 0.83 -0.67
C CYS A 136 -1.45 1.53 -1.73
N MET A 137 -1.36 2.84 -1.79
CA MET A 137 -1.99 3.67 -2.82
C MET A 137 -0.92 4.26 -3.74
N PHE A 138 -1.23 4.31 -5.03
CA PHE A 138 -0.31 4.76 -6.07
C PHE A 138 -0.88 5.97 -6.81
N SER A 139 -0.01 6.90 -7.20
CA SER A 139 -0.39 8.00 -8.09
C SER A 139 0.52 8.06 -9.31
N SER A 140 0.04 8.67 -10.38
CA SER A 140 0.86 8.88 -11.56
C SER A 140 1.88 9.99 -11.33
N HIS A 141 2.92 10.02 -12.16
CA HIS A 141 3.84 11.17 -12.21
C HIS A 141 3.15 12.49 -12.60
N ARG A 142 2.03 12.43 -13.34
CA ARG A 142 1.34 13.62 -13.86
C ARG A 142 0.43 14.27 -12.81
N ASP A 143 -0.08 13.48 -11.87
CA ASP A 143 -1.04 13.94 -10.86
C ASP A 143 -0.42 15.01 -9.95
N TRP A 144 0.90 14.95 -9.71
CA TRP A 144 1.64 15.96 -8.95
C TRP A 144 1.70 17.34 -9.63
N TYR A 145 1.80 17.39 -10.97
CA TYR A 145 1.80 18.67 -11.69
C TYR A 145 0.46 19.39 -11.55
N VAL A 146 -0.64 18.64 -11.39
CA VAL A 146 -1.98 19.20 -11.20
C VAL A 146 -2.10 19.80 -9.79
N ILE A 147 -1.68 19.07 -8.74
CA ILE A 147 -1.71 19.56 -7.35
C ILE A 147 -0.85 20.82 -7.19
N LEU A 148 0.37 20.85 -7.75
CA LEU A 148 1.20 22.06 -7.70
C LEU A 148 0.56 23.25 -8.43
N ARG A 149 -0.06 23.03 -9.60
CA ARG A 149 -0.77 24.10 -10.32
C ARG A 149 -1.93 24.66 -9.51
N ASP A 150 -2.71 23.81 -8.83
CA ASP A 150 -3.86 24.25 -8.06
C ASP A 150 -3.46 24.94 -6.75
N GLN A 151 -2.34 24.54 -6.13
CA GLN A 151 -1.77 25.27 -4.99
C GLN A 151 -1.22 26.65 -5.39
N VAL A 152 -0.64 26.78 -6.58
CA VAL A 152 -0.20 28.09 -7.12
C VAL A 152 -1.40 28.99 -7.44
N LYS A 153 -2.50 28.43 -7.96
CA LYS A 153 -3.73 29.20 -8.23
C LYS A 153 -4.45 29.69 -6.98
N LYS A 154 -4.32 28.99 -5.84
CA LYS A 154 -4.90 29.43 -4.56
C LYS A 154 -4.10 30.52 -3.85
N LYS A 155 -2.95 30.92 -4.40
CA LYS A 155 -2.05 31.92 -3.79
C LYS A 155 -2.15 33.33 -4.39
N TYR A 156 -3.10 33.59 -5.29
CA TYR A 156 -3.36 34.90 -5.89
C TYR A 156 -4.84 35.24 -5.81
#